data_AF-A0A0P7ASC5-F1
#
_entry.id   AF-A0A0P7ASC5-F1
#
_cell.length_a   1.000
_cell.length_b   1.000
_cell.length_c   1.000
_cell.angle_alpha   90.00
_cell.angle_beta   90.00
_cell.angle_gamma   90.00
#
_symmetry.space_group_name_H-M   'P 1'
#
loop_
_entity.id
_entity.type
_entity.pdbx_description
1 polymer ?
#
loop_
_entity_poly.entity_id
_entity_poly.type
_entity_poly.pdbx_seq_one_letter_code
_entity_poly.pdbx_strand_id
1 'polypeptide(L)'
;MASKVEVKNLLEAGVHFGHLTRKWNPNMAPYIYMERNGIHVINLYKTVAKLDEANEALRKIAASGRKILFVATKKQAKDIVAEKVANVNMPYITERWPGGMLTNFVTIRKAVKKMASIDRMKKDGTFNTLSKKERLQVDRLRAKLEKNLGSISEMTRLPGAIFIVDTMREHIAVKEAQKLNIPIFAMVDTNSDPRPIDYIIPSNDDAGKSIEIIMGSVTEAVAEGLAERKAEKQSDKPAQKEKTQTVTAEKVEVKAAPVKKEKAAPKKAAAADDLTKVEGIGPKAAEALVAAGVATFADLAKAEPANIKTILTDASPRLAHLEPASWPKQAQMAADGKWDELKEWQDNTKGGIEDSEE
;
A
#
# COMPACT_ATOMS: atom_id res chain seq x y z
N MET A 1 -18.73 13.83 13.14
CA MET A 1 -18.41 15.27 13.06
C MET A 1 -17.23 15.40 13.97
N ALA A 2 -16.03 15.31 13.41
CA ALA A 2 -14.77 15.38 14.16
C ALA A 2 -14.86 16.47 15.22
N SER A 3 -14.42 16.15 16.43
CA SER A 3 -14.40 17.10 17.54
C SER A 3 -13.72 18.39 17.08
N LYS A 4 -14.51 19.45 16.86
CA LYS A 4 -13.99 20.69 16.28
C LYS A 4 -13.03 21.29 17.30
N VAL A 5 -11.75 21.36 16.96
CA VAL A 5 -10.73 21.79 17.91
C VAL A 5 -10.96 23.27 18.21
N GLU A 6 -11.31 23.57 19.46
CA GLU A 6 -11.50 24.94 19.91
C GLU A 6 -10.17 25.66 20.06
N VAL A 7 -10.15 26.95 19.73
CA VAL A 7 -8.97 27.83 19.91
C VAL A 7 -8.45 27.79 21.35
N LYS A 8 -9.36 27.66 22.33
CA LYS A 8 -9.01 27.54 23.76
C LYS A 8 -8.12 26.33 24.03
N ASN A 9 -8.46 25.17 23.47
CA ASN A 9 -7.69 23.94 23.66
C ASN A 9 -6.30 24.05 23.01
N LEU A 10 -6.20 24.68 21.83
CA LEU A 10 -4.91 24.95 21.17
C LEU A 10 -4.05 25.93 21.99
N LEU A 11 -4.67 26.92 22.62
CA LEU A 11 -3.99 27.88 23.47
C LEU A 11 -3.40 27.19 24.70
N GLU A 12 -4.21 26.39 25.40
CA GLU A 12 -3.79 25.63 26.59
C GLU A 12 -2.70 24.59 26.28
N ALA A 13 -2.76 23.98 25.10
CA ALA A 13 -1.74 23.04 24.62
C ALA A 13 -0.42 23.71 24.15
N GLY A 14 -0.37 25.04 24.08
CA GLY A 14 0.82 25.79 23.68
C GLY A 14 1.13 25.77 22.19
N VAL A 15 0.11 25.57 21.34
CA VAL A 15 0.25 25.49 19.86
C VAL A 15 0.67 26.83 19.24
N HIS A 16 0.34 27.93 19.92
CA HIS A 16 0.58 29.30 19.48
C HIS A 16 2.04 29.76 19.62
N PHE A 17 2.87 29.04 20.36
CA PHE A 17 4.27 29.40 20.53
C PHE A 17 5.07 29.03 19.28
N GLY A 18 5.72 30.01 18.66
CA GLY A 18 6.71 29.78 17.61
C GLY A 18 8.14 29.86 18.14
N HIS A 19 9.07 30.09 17.22
CA HIS A 19 10.49 30.26 17.49
C HIS A 19 10.88 31.72 17.77
N LEU A 20 12.16 31.89 18.15
CA LEU A 20 12.82 33.19 18.30
C LEU A 20 12.78 33.99 16.99
N THR A 21 12.66 35.32 17.11
CA THR A 21 12.54 36.21 15.95
C THR A 21 13.75 36.27 15.03
N ARG A 22 14.92 35.87 15.52
CA ARG A 22 16.12 35.69 14.67
C ARG A 22 16.13 34.42 13.81
N LYS A 23 15.26 33.44 14.11
CA LYS A 23 15.23 32.12 13.44
C LYS A 23 14.04 31.95 12.50
N TRP A 24 13.18 32.96 12.38
CA TRP A 24 11.96 32.86 11.61
C TRP A 24 12.22 32.88 10.10
N ASN A 25 11.27 32.33 9.36
CA ASN A 25 11.22 32.40 7.91
C ASN A 25 10.23 33.52 7.50
N PRO A 26 10.65 34.52 6.69
CA PRO A 26 9.76 35.59 6.24
C PRO A 26 8.49 35.12 5.54
N ASN A 27 8.52 33.95 4.88
CA ASN A 27 7.34 33.38 4.22
C ASN A 27 6.25 32.95 5.22
N MET A 28 6.58 32.79 6.50
CA MET A 28 5.60 32.52 7.56
C MET A 28 4.90 33.79 8.07
N ALA A 29 5.26 34.98 7.60
CA ALA A 29 4.62 36.24 7.99
C ALA A 29 3.08 36.20 7.96
N PRO A 30 2.41 35.60 6.94
CA PRO A 30 0.95 35.51 6.94
C PRO A 30 0.37 34.71 8.11
N TYR A 31 1.11 33.79 8.71
CA TYR A 31 0.61 32.92 9.78
C TYR A 31 0.99 33.40 11.19
N ILE A 32 1.87 34.40 11.29
CA ILE A 32 2.29 35.00 12.56
C ILE A 32 1.30 36.10 12.95
N TYR A 33 0.89 36.10 14.22
CA TYR A 33 -0.01 37.11 14.78
C TYR A 33 0.77 38.31 15.32
N MET A 34 1.73 38.06 16.20
CA MET A 34 2.57 39.10 16.81
C MET A 34 3.89 38.52 17.33
N GLU A 35 4.78 39.38 17.79
CA GLU A 35 5.96 39.01 18.57
C GLU A 35 5.73 39.38 20.05
N ARG A 36 6.11 38.49 20.97
CA ARG A 36 6.10 38.76 22.40
C ARG A 36 7.37 38.21 23.03
N ASN A 37 8.11 39.05 23.76
CA ASN A 37 9.35 38.68 24.45
C ASN A 37 10.39 38.00 23.52
N GLY A 38 10.50 38.43 22.26
CA GLY A 38 11.44 37.86 21.29
C GLY A 38 11.02 36.52 20.68
N ILE A 39 9.78 36.07 20.92
CA ILE A 39 9.19 34.84 20.38
C ILE A 39 8.01 35.21 19.48
N HIS A 40 7.93 34.60 18.30
CA HIS A 40 6.76 34.76 17.44
C HIS A 40 5.56 33.97 17.97
N VAL A 41 4.39 34.59 17.92
CA VAL A 41 3.11 33.98 18.27
C VAL A 41 2.36 33.66 16.99
N ILE A 42 2.02 32.38 16.79
CA ILE A 42 1.26 31.89 15.64
C ILE A 42 -0.22 32.25 15.81
N ASN A 43 -0.88 32.63 14.71
CA ASN A 43 -2.30 32.94 14.70
C ASN A 43 -3.16 31.66 14.76
N LEU A 44 -3.70 31.36 15.93
CA LEU A 44 -4.53 30.17 16.14
C LEU A 44 -5.82 30.14 15.32
N TYR A 45 -6.40 31.28 14.94
CA TYR A 45 -7.57 31.29 14.05
C TYR A 45 -7.21 30.75 12.66
N LYS A 46 -6.01 31.08 12.17
CA LYS A 46 -5.48 30.53 10.92
C LYS A 46 -5.14 29.05 11.08
N THR A 47 -4.60 28.64 12.24
CA THR A 47 -4.37 27.23 12.57
C THR A 47 -5.64 26.42 12.50
N VAL A 48 -6.73 26.86 13.14
CA VAL A 48 -8.02 26.13 13.12
C VAL A 48 -8.56 26.03 11.70
N ALA A 49 -8.60 27.14 10.95
CA ALA A 49 -9.11 27.13 9.57
C ALA A 49 -8.32 26.19 8.66
N LYS A 50 -6.99 26.19 8.80
CA LYS A 50 -6.11 25.33 8.02
C LYS A 50 -6.12 23.86 8.47
N LEU A 51 -6.29 23.62 9.77
CA LEU A 51 -6.47 22.28 10.32
C LEU A 51 -7.79 21.66 9.81
N ASP A 52 -8.87 22.43 9.76
CA ASP A 52 -10.15 21.98 9.20
C ASP A 52 -10.01 21.60 7.70
N GLU A 53 -9.33 22.44 6.91
CA GLU A 53 -9.02 22.18 5.49
C GLU A 53 -8.18 20.90 5.31
N ALA A 54 -7.12 20.75 6.12
CA ALA A 54 -6.27 19.57 6.11
C ALA A 54 -7.04 18.30 6.51
N ASN A 55 -7.85 18.36 7.57
CA ASN A 55 -8.65 17.24 8.06
C ASN A 55 -9.67 16.78 7.02
N GLU A 56 -10.34 17.70 6.33
CA GLU A 56 -11.30 17.35 5.28
C GLU A 56 -10.61 16.60 4.12
N ALA A 57 -9.44 17.08 3.69
CA ALA A 57 -8.67 16.43 2.63
C ALA A 57 -8.12 15.06 3.08
N LEU A 58 -7.61 14.94 4.32
CA LEU A 58 -7.13 13.67 4.87
C LEU A 58 -8.26 12.65 5.02
N ARG A 59 -9.45 13.07 5.44
CA ARG A 59 -10.64 12.23 5.51
C ARG A 59 -10.98 11.66 4.13
N LYS A 60 -11.03 12.50 3.08
CA LYS A 60 -11.28 12.06 1.69
C LYS A 60 -10.23 11.07 1.20
N ILE A 61 -8.95 11.29 1.52
CA ILE A 61 -7.85 10.38 1.13
C ILE A 61 -7.99 9.03 1.85
N ALA A 62 -8.32 9.04 3.15
CA ALA A 62 -8.55 7.83 3.92
C ALA A 62 -9.77 7.04 3.40
N ALA A 63 -10.87 7.76 3.07
CA ALA A 63 -12.08 7.19 2.48
C ALA A 63 -11.81 6.50 1.13
N SER A 64 -11.00 7.14 0.26
CA SER A 64 -10.56 6.53 -1.02
C SER A 64 -9.73 5.25 -0.83
N GLY A 65 -9.22 5.01 0.37
CA GLY A 65 -8.45 3.82 0.70
C GLY A 65 -6.98 3.87 0.35
N ARG A 66 -6.44 5.05 0.08
CA ARG A 66 -5.01 5.28 0.00
C ARG A 66 -4.46 5.40 1.42
N LYS A 67 -3.23 4.93 1.62
CA LYS A 67 -2.54 5.03 2.92
C LYS A 67 -1.90 6.40 3.06
N ILE A 68 -1.90 6.95 4.27
CA ILE A 68 -1.25 8.22 4.60
C ILE A 68 -0.01 7.87 5.42
N LEU A 69 1.16 8.34 4.98
CA LEU A 69 2.42 8.09 5.68
C LEU A 69 2.75 9.23 6.62
N PHE A 70 2.82 8.95 7.92
CA PHE A 70 3.19 9.93 8.94
C PHE A 70 4.70 9.93 9.16
N VAL A 71 5.33 11.09 9.27
CA VAL A 71 6.79 11.23 9.38
C VAL A 71 7.12 12.18 10.52
N ALA A 72 7.90 11.70 11.49
CA ALA A 72 8.32 12.49 12.64
C ALA A 72 9.58 11.92 13.32
N THR A 73 10.78 12.41 13.00
CA THR A 73 12.01 11.94 13.69
C THR A 73 12.37 12.70 14.97
N LYS A 74 11.59 13.74 15.29
CA LYS A 74 11.79 14.60 16.45
C LYS A 74 11.47 13.88 17.75
N LYS A 75 12.34 13.99 18.76
CA LYS A 75 12.24 13.21 20.02
C LYS A 75 10.89 13.39 20.71
N GLN A 76 10.35 14.62 20.70
CA GLN A 76 9.07 14.99 21.30
C GLN A 76 7.87 14.40 20.55
N ALA A 77 8.03 14.08 19.26
CA ALA A 77 6.96 13.59 18.39
C ALA A 77 6.97 12.06 18.22
N LYS A 78 8.10 11.38 18.44
CA LYS A 78 8.28 9.95 18.10
C LYS A 78 7.20 9.06 18.73
N ASP A 79 7.05 9.14 20.04
CA ASP A 79 6.16 8.25 20.78
C ASP A 79 4.69 8.62 20.53
N ILE A 80 4.39 9.92 20.48
CA ILE A 80 3.04 10.46 20.19
C ILE A 80 2.55 9.99 18.82
N VAL A 81 3.38 10.15 17.78
CA VAL A 81 3.03 9.75 16.42
C VAL A 81 2.92 8.23 16.32
N ALA A 82 3.84 7.48 16.93
CA ALA A 82 3.76 6.02 16.92
C ALA A 82 2.46 5.51 17.55
N GLU A 83 2.08 6.03 18.73
CA GLU A 83 0.87 5.59 19.44
C GLU A 83 -0.41 5.98 18.68
N LYS A 84 -0.57 7.27 18.35
CA LYS A 84 -1.81 7.78 17.74
C LYS A 84 -2.03 7.18 16.34
N VAL A 85 -0.97 7.03 15.55
CA VAL A 85 -1.09 6.54 14.17
C VAL A 85 -1.24 5.02 14.11
N ALA A 86 -0.58 4.28 15.02
CA ALA A 86 -0.78 2.83 15.13
C ALA A 86 -2.24 2.48 15.43
N ASN A 87 -2.92 3.25 16.28
CA ASN A 87 -4.33 3.06 16.60
C ASN A 87 -5.26 3.16 15.37
N VAL A 88 -4.86 3.91 14.34
CA VAL A 88 -5.63 4.10 13.09
C VAL A 88 -5.13 3.17 11.96
N ASN A 89 -4.15 2.32 12.24
CA ASN A 89 -3.53 1.39 11.29
C ASN A 89 -3.02 2.07 10.00
N MET A 90 -2.38 3.22 10.17
CA MET A 90 -1.67 3.94 9.11
C MET A 90 -0.15 3.79 9.28
N PRO A 91 0.62 3.82 8.18
CA PRO A 91 2.08 3.70 8.25
C PRO A 91 2.72 4.99 8.81
N TYR A 92 3.80 4.84 9.59
CA TYR A 92 4.52 5.96 10.19
C TYR A 92 6.04 5.75 10.27
N ILE A 93 6.86 6.78 10.13
CA ILE A 93 8.32 6.70 10.30
C ILE A 93 8.72 7.64 11.43
N THR A 94 9.19 7.08 12.54
CA THR A 94 9.58 7.85 13.74
C THR A 94 11.08 7.87 14.01
N GLU A 95 11.85 6.97 13.41
CA GLU A 95 13.27 6.85 13.74
C GLU A 95 14.16 7.68 12.83
N ARG A 96 14.41 7.19 11.62
CA ARG A 96 15.24 7.87 10.64
C ARG A 96 14.57 7.74 9.28
N TRP A 97 14.45 8.85 8.57
CA TRP A 97 14.07 8.85 7.16
C TRP A 97 15.27 8.41 6.30
N PRO A 98 15.26 7.22 5.67
CA PRO A 98 16.28 6.86 4.70
C PRO A 98 16.05 7.66 3.42
N GLY A 99 17.11 8.28 2.87
CA GLY A 99 17.01 8.89 1.54
C GLY A 99 16.64 7.85 0.49
N GLY A 100 15.74 8.21 -0.42
CA GLY A 100 15.16 7.28 -1.39
C GLY A 100 13.95 6.52 -0.88
N MET A 101 13.37 6.90 0.26
CA MET A 101 12.23 6.21 0.86
C MET A 101 11.03 6.14 -0.09
N LEU A 102 10.73 7.25 -0.76
CA LEU A 102 9.64 7.35 -1.72
C LEU A 102 10.17 7.21 -3.15
N THR A 103 11.25 7.91 -3.47
CA THR A 103 11.82 7.96 -4.84
C THR A 103 12.45 6.65 -5.30
N ASN A 104 12.96 5.83 -4.36
CA ASN A 104 13.51 4.50 -4.62
C ASN A 104 12.72 3.42 -3.85
N PHE A 105 11.39 3.51 -3.90
CA PHE A 105 10.49 2.63 -3.14
C PHE A 105 10.68 1.13 -3.43
N VAL A 106 11.09 0.78 -4.65
CA VAL A 106 11.37 -0.62 -5.03
C VAL A 106 12.50 -1.20 -4.17
N THR A 107 13.57 -0.44 -3.93
CA THR A 107 14.70 -0.88 -3.10
C THR A 107 14.33 -0.97 -1.63
N ILE A 108 13.56 -0.01 -1.13
CA ILE A 108 13.02 -0.06 0.24
C ILE A 108 12.13 -1.29 0.44
N ARG A 109 11.29 -1.61 -0.54
CA ARG A 109 10.45 -2.81 -0.50
C ARG A 109 11.27 -4.10 -0.44
N LYS A 110 12.45 -4.15 -1.09
CA LYS A 110 13.37 -5.29 -0.95
C LYS A 110 13.87 -5.44 0.50
N ALA A 111 14.15 -4.33 1.19
CA ALA A 111 14.54 -4.37 2.60
C ALA A 111 13.40 -4.85 3.52
N VAL A 112 12.16 -4.41 3.25
CA VAL A 112 10.95 -4.90 3.95
C VAL A 112 10.71 -6.38 3.67
N LYS A 113 10.89 -6.84 2.43
CA LYS A 113 10.76 -8.26 2.06
C LYS A 113 11.82 -9.11 2.78
N LYS A 114 13.03 -8.59 2.97
CA LYS A 114 14.10 -9.25 3.74
C LYS A 114 13.72 -9.40 5.22
N MET A 115 13.02 -8.41 5.79
CA MET A 115 12.47 -8.51 7.15
C MET A 115 11.46 -9.67 7.25
N ALA A 116 10.50 -9.73 6.33
CA ALA A 116 9.51 -10.81 6.28
C ALA A 116 10.13 -12.20 6.02
N SER A 117 11.19 -12.30 5.21
CA SER A 117 11.91 -13.57 5.02
C SER A 117 12.61 -14.04 6.29
N ILE A 118 13.13 -13.12 7.12
CA ILE A 118 13.73 -13.47 8.40
C ILE A 118 12.66 -14.00 9.35
N ASP A 119 11.48 -13.39 9.39
CA ASP A 119 10.37 -13.87 10.20
C ASP A 119 9.88 -15.25 9.76
N ARG A 120 9.91 -15.53 8.45
CA ARG A 120 9.61 -16.86 7.90
C ARG A 120 10.65 -17.89 8.31
N MET A 121 11.95 -17.59 8.15
CA MET A 121 13.03 -18.49 8.58
C MET A 121 12.99 -18.82 10.08
N LYS A 122 12.54 -17.86 10.91
CA LYS A 122 12.33 -18.09 12.35
C LYS A 122 11.17 -19.04 12.62
N LYS A 123 10.08 -18.96 11.85
CA LYS A 123 8.92 -19.85 11.96
C LYS A 123 9.20 -21.26 11.43
N ASP A 124 9.91 -21.36 10.31
CA ASP A 124 10.20 -22.62 9.62
C ASP A 124 11.35 -23.41 10.29
N GLY A 125 12.00 -22.85 11.31
CA GLY A 125 13.08 -23.51 12.06
C GLY A 125 14.45 -23.49 11.38
N THR A 126 14.56 -23.07 10.12
CA THR A 126 15.84 -22.87 9.40
C THR A 126 16.76 -21.91 10.13
N PHE A 127 16.21 -20.95 10.88
CA PHE A 127 17.00 -20.05 11.72
C PHE A 127 17.88 -20.78 12.76
N ASN A 128 17.48 -21.99 13.18
CA ASN A 128 18.20 -22.77 14.17
C ASN A 128 19.38 -23.56 13.58
N THR A 129 19.44 -23.72 12.25
CA THR A 129 20.58 -24.38 11.57
C THR A 129 21.78 -23.44 11.42
N LEU A 130 21.55 -22.12 11.53
CA LEU A 130 22.60 -21.11 11.49
C LEU A 130 23.51 -21.18 12.72
N SER A 131 24.79 -20.86 12.50
CA SER A 131 25.76 -20.73 13.59
C SER A 131 25.36 -19.61 14.56
N LYS A 132 25.83 -19.68 15.82
CA LYS A 132 25.51 -18.66 16.85
C LYS A 132 25.86 -17.23 16.40
N LYS A 133 26.96 -17.07 15.66
CA LYS A 133 27.42 -15.77 15.14
C LYS A 133 26.47 -15.24 14.06
N GLU A 134 26.07 -16.08 13.11
CA GLU A 134 25.14 -15.69 12.04
C GLU A 134 23.76 -15.39 12.60
N ARG A 135 23.28 -16.20 13.55
CA ARG A 135 22.02 -15.99 14.26
C ARG A 135 21.96 -14.60 14.89
N LEU A 136 23.01 -14.23 15.62
CA LEU A 136 23.13 -12.91 16.24
C LEU A 136 23.13 -11.77 15.20
N GLN A 137 23.80 -11.95 14.06
CA GLN A 137 23.81 -10.96 12.98
C GLN A 137 22.42 -10.79 12.35
N VAL A 138 21.71 -11.89 12.10
CA VAL A 138 20.36 -11.87 11.54
C VAL A 138 19.38 -11.25 12.53
N ASP A 139 19.50 -11.54 13.83
CA ASP A 139 18.67 -10.90 14.87
C ASP A 139 18.90 -9.39 14.95
N ARG A 140 20.16 -8.95 14.95
CA ARG A 140 20.50 -7.51 14.93
C ARG A 140 19.94 -6.82 13.69
N LEU A 141 20.06 -7.48 12.52
CA LEU A 141 19.50 -6.95 11.27
C LEU A 141 17.97 -6.87 11.34
N ARG A 142 17.30 -7.90 11.85
CA ARG A 142 15.84 -7.94 12.01
C ARG A 142 15.34 -6.85 12.95
N ALA A 143 15.99 -6.67 14.10
CA ALA A 143 15.66 -5.61 15.06
C ALA A 143 15.87 -4.22 14.46
N LYS A 144 16.95 -4.01 13.69
CA LYS A 144 17.20 -2.75 12.99
C LYS A 144 16.16 -2.48 11.90
N LEU A 145 15.72 -3.51 11.17
CA LEU A 145 14.67 -3.38 10.16
C LEU A 145 13.31 -3.09 10.81
N GLU A 146 12.95 -3.78 11.90
CA GLU A 146 11.70 -3.52 12.64
C GLU A 146 11.61 -2.07 13.09
N LYS A 147 12.68 -1.61 13.74
CA LYS A 147 12.73 -0.29 14.34
C LYS A 147 12.57 0.84 13.31
N ASN A 148 13.10 0.64 12.09
CA ASN A 148 13.07 1.68 11.05
C ASN A 148 11.91 1.54 10.07
N LEU A 149 11.48 0.32 9.75
CA LEU A 149 10.57 0.01 8.64
C LEU A 149 9.41 -0.93 9.04
N GLY A 150 9.23 -1.23 10.33
CA GLY A 150 8.17 -2.15 10.80
C GLY A 150 6.77 -1.70 10.40
N SER A 151 6.48 -0.41 10.58
CA SER A 151 5.18 0.22 10.27
C SER A 151 4.81 0.25 8.78
N ILE A 152 5.79 0.20 7.88
CA ILE A 152 5.57 0.22 6.43
C ILE A 152 5.54 -1.20 5.84
N SER A 153 5.60 -2.23 6.68
CA SER A 153 5.63 -3.63 6.25
C SER A 153 4.44 -4.02 5.39
N GLU A 154 3.26 -3.46 5.69
CA GLU A 154 2.02 -3.69 4.96
C GLU A 154 1.88 -2.82 3.68
N MET A 155 2.80 -1.88 3.44
CA MET A 155 2.71 -0.98 2.28
C MET A 155 3.19 -1.65 1.00
N THR A 156 2.25 -1.93 0.10
CA THR A 156 2.54 -2.49 -1.23
C THR A 156 2.74 -1.43 -2.32
N ARG A 157 2.25 -0.22 -2.11
CA ARG A 157 2.29 0.90 -3.07
C ARG A 157 2.69 2.20 -2.36
N LEU A 158 3.06 3.20 -3.15
CA LEU A 158 3.36 4.54 -2.63
C LEU A 158 2.16 5.11 -1.86
N PRO A 159 2.41 5.91 -0.81
CA PRO A 159 1.34 6.53 -0.03
C PRO A 159 0.55 7.53 -0.88
N GLY A 160 -0.70 7.76 -0.49
CA GLY A 160 -1.58 8.73 -1.15
C GLY A 160 -1.31 10.17 -0.76
N ALA A 161 -0.78 10.35 0.45
CA ALA A 161 -0.32 11.61 1.01
C ALA A 161 0.69 11.33 2.10
N ILE A 162 1.45 12.35 2.48
CA ILE A 162 2.33 12.30 3.64
C ILE A 162 1.95 13.38 4.64
N PHE A 163 2.10 13.07 5.92
CA PHE A 163 1.93 14.01 7.02
C PHE A 163 3.27 14.17 7.75
N ILE A 164 3.84 15.37 7.76
CA ILE A 164 5.16 15.64 8.34
C ILE A 164 5.04 16.49 9.60
N VAL A 165 5.72 16.07 10.67
CA VAL A 165 5.98 16.90 11.84
C VAL A 165 7.39 17.48 11.72
N ASP A 166 7.51 18.81 11.67
CA ASP A 166 8.76 19.57 11.47
C ASP A 166 9.37 19.37 10.08
N THR A 167 9.04 20.29 9.16
CA THR A 167 9.52 20.24 7.77
C THR A 167 10.99 20.61 7.60
N MET A 168 11.58 21.35 8.55
CA MET A 168 13.01 21.66 8.50
C MET A 168 13.83 20.40 8.78
N ARG A 169 13.42 19.62 9.78
CA ARG A 169 14.07 18.36 10.12
C ARG A 169 13.86 17.32 9.03
N GLU A 170 12.66 17.24 8.47
CA GLU A 170 12.30 16.26 7.43
C GLU A 170 12.35 16.80 6.00
N HIS A 171 13.26 17.73 5.71
CA HIS A 171 13.40 18.33 4.38
C HIS A 171 13.63 17.31 3.25
N ILE A 172 14.22 16.15 3.54
CA ILE A 172 14.40 15.06 2.56
C ILE A 172 13.04 14.46 2.18
N ALA A 173 12.18 14.21 3.17
CA ALA A 173 10.83 13.69 2.93
C ALA A 173 10.00 14.65 2.08
N VAL A 174 10.08 15.96 2.37
CA VAL A 174 9.44 17.02 1.58
C VAL A 174 9.92 16.97 0.12
N LYS A 175 11.24 17.00 -0.11
CA LYS A 175 11.81 16.99 -1.47
C LYS A 175 11.44 15.73 -2.26
N GLU A 176 11.44 14.57 -1.63
CA GLU A 176 11.06 13.32 -2.28
C GLU A 176 9.57 13.29 -2.65
N ALA A 177 8.70 13.77 -1.76
CA ALA A 177 7.26 13.83 -2.01
C ALA A 177 6.91 14.81 -3.13
N GLN A 178 7.56 15.98 -3.16
CA GLN A 178 7.41 16.95 -4.24
C GLN A 178 7.80 16.35 -5.60
N LYS A 179 8.94 15.64 -5.66
CA LYS A 179 9.42 15.01 -6.91
C LYS A 179 8.46 13.95 -7.46
N LEU A 180 7.65 13.34 -6.59
CA LEU A 180 6.68 12.31 -6.95
C LEU A 180 5.23 12.84 -6.98
N ASN A 181 5.04 14.15 -6.81
CA ASN A 181 3.73 14.80 -6.76
C ASN A 181 2.79 14.15 -5.72
N ILE A 182 3.34 13.76 -4.57
CA ILE A 182 2.56 13.25 -3.44
C ILE A 182 2.15 14.44 -2.58
N PRO A 183 0.84 14.64 -2.31
CA PRO A 183 0.35 15.72 -1.45
C PRO A 183 1.01 15.72 -0.07
N ILE A 184 1.46 16.90 0.36
CA ILE A 184 2.19 17.13 1.61
C ILE A 184 1.29 17.89 2.58
N PHE A 185 1.02 17.24 3.70
CA PHE A 185 0.41 17.82 4.88
C PHE A 185 1.51 18.01 5.91
N ALA A 186 1.58 19.16 6.57
CA ALA A 186 2.62 19.34 7.58
C ALA A 186 2.23 20.30 8.70
N MET A 187 2.76 19.99 9.89
CA MET A 187 2.88 20.96 10.98
C MET A 187 4.07 21.88 10.66
N VAL A 188 3.81 23.18 10.66
CA VAL A 188 4.78 24.21 10.23
C VAL A 188 4.93 25.26 11.32
N ASP A 189 6.11 25.30 11.93
CA ASP A 189 6.50 26.39 12.83
C ASP A 189 7.06 27.57 12.01
N THR A 190 7.15 28.73 12.66
CA THR A 190 7.66 30.02 12.20
C THR A 190 9.04 30.00 11.55
N ASN A 191 9.89 29.00 11.79
CA ASN A 191 11.20 28.83 11.14
C ASN A 191 11.15 28.08 9.80
N SER A 192 10.05 27.39 9.52
CA SER A 192 9.88 26.53 8.35
C SER A 192 9.38 27.32 7.14
N ASP A 193 9.67 26.85 5.92
CA ASP A 193 9.13 27.45 4.70
C ASP A 193 7.76 26.82 4.36
N PRO A 194 6.66 27.59 4.28
CA PRO A 194 5.34 27.06 3.97
C PRO A 194 5.13 26.75 2.48
N ARG A 195 5.88 27.38 1.58
CA ARG A 195 5.70 27.25 0.12
C ARG A 195 5.72 25.81 -0.42
N PRO A 196 6.61 24.91 0.03
CA PRO A 196 6.66 23.55 -0.49
C PRO A 196 5.51 22.63 -0.05
N ILE A 197 4.60 23.12 0.80
CA ILE A 197 3.60 22.31 1.51
C ILE A 197 2.22 22.63 0.96
N ASP A 198 1.47 21.59 0.58
CA ASP A 198 0.14 21.75 -0.01
C ASP A 198 -0.89 22.13 1.07
N TYR A 199 -0.86 21.44 2.21
CA TYR A 199 -1.75 21.66 3.35
C TYR A 199 -0.94 22.00 4.60
N ILE A 200 -0.81 23.30 4.85
CA ILE A 200 -0.02 23.84 5.96
C ILE A 200 -0.88 23.90 7.21
N ILE A 201 -0.42 23.35 8.32
CA ILE A 201 -1.01 23.55 9.65
C ILE A 201 -0.02 24.41 10.46
N PRO A 202 -0.24 25.74 10.57
CA PRO A 202 0.62 26.60 11.36
C PRO A 202 0.55 26.22 12.84
N SER A 203 1.63 25.69 13.41
CA SER A 203 1.61 25.14 14.76
C SER A 203 3.00 24.96 15.34
N ASN A 204 3.11 24.99 16.66
CA ASN A 204 4.31 24.59 17.37
C ASN A 204 4.64 23.10 17.17
N ASP A 205 5.82 22.79 16.65
CA ASP A 205 6.30 21.41 16.46
C ASP A 205 7.35 20.97 17.51
N ASP A 206 7.71 21.85 18.47
CA ASP A 206 8.65 21.56 19.56
C ASP A 206 7.96 21.01 20.81
N ALA A 207 6.74 21.45 21.09
CA ALA A 207 6.01 21.05 22.28
C ALA A 207 5.24 19.74 22.08
N GLY A 208 5.49 18.75 22.94
CA GLY A 208 4.79 17.46 22.90
C GLY A 208 3.27 17.60 22.98
N LYS A 209 2.75 18.47 23.86
CA LYS A 209 1.30 18.73 23.98
C LYS A 209 0.69 19.33 22.70
N SER A 210 1.44 20.19 22.00
CA SER A 210 1.02 20.77 20.72
C SER A 210 0.94 19.69 19.64
N ILE A 211 1.97 18.84 19.55
CA ILE A 211 1.98 17.72 18.62
C ILE A 211 0.83 16.76 18.94
N GLU A 212 0.58 16.46 20.21
CA GLU A 212 -0.48 15.55 20.64
C GLU A 212 -1.88 16.04 20.24
N ILE A 213 -2.20 17.31 20.47
CA ILE A 213 -3.54 17.83 20.14
C ILE A 213 -3.77 17.87 18.62
N ILE A 214 -2.77 18.29 17.84
CA ILE A 214 -2.85 18.32 16.38
C ILE A 214 -2.93 16.90 15.82
N MET A 215 -2.07 16.00 16.27
CA MET A 215 -2.10 14.58 15.87
C MET A 215 -3.39 13.90 16.29
N GLY A 216 -3.95 14.24 17.45
CA GLY A 216 -5.25 13.73 17.90
C GLY A 216 -6.37 14.08 16.92
N SER A 217 -6.48 15.37 16.56
CA SER A 217 -7.46 15.83 15.58
C SER A 217 -7.28 15.20 14.19
N VAL A 218 -6.04 15.12 13.72
CA VAL A 218 -5.71 14.53 12.42
C VAL A 218 -6.01 13.03 12.38
N THR A 219 -5.65 12.29 13.43
CA THR A 219 -5.91 10.85 13.49
C THR A 219 -7.40 10.53 13.66
N GLU A 220 -8.16 11.36 14.36
CA GLU A 220 -9.62 11.26 14.43
C GLU A 220 -10.25 11.45 13.04
N ALA A 221 -9.85 12.48 12.29
CA ALA A 221 -10.35 12.70 10.92
C ALA A 221 -10.02 11.54 9.96
N VAL A 222 -8.82 10.96 10.08
CA VAL A 222 -8.44 9.76 9.31
C VAL A 222 -9.26 8.55 9.74
N ALA A 223 -9.53 8.38 11.02
CA ALA A 223 -10.35 7.29 11.54
C ALA A 223 -11.81 7.40 11.07
N GLU A 224 -12.39 8.60 11.05
CA GLU A 224 -13.70 8.87 10.45
C GLU A 224 -13.72 8.46 8.97
N GLY A 225 -12.74 8.89 8.17
CA GLY A 225 -12.66 8.52 6.75
C GLY A 225 -12.49 7.01 6.52
N LEU A 226 -11.77 6.31 7.40
CA LEU A 226 -11.69 4.85 7.35
C LEU A 226 -13.00 4.17 7.74
N ALA A 227 -13.77 4.75 8.67
CA ALA A 227 -15.09 4.24 9.07
C ALA A 227 -16.11 4.43 7.95
N GLU A 228 -16.14 5.60 7.29
CA GLU A 228 -16.96 5.88 6.10
C GLU A 228 -16.71 4.82 5.02
N ARG A 229 -15.44 4.56 4.70
CA ARG A 229 -15.06 3.52 3.73
C ARG A 229 -15.54 2.12 4.12
N LYS A 230 -15.49 1.78 5.41
CA LYS A 230 -15.96 0.46 5.90
C LYS A 230 -17.47 0.36 5.75
N ALA A 231 -18.20 1.43 6.02
CA ALA A 231 -19.65 1.50 5.84
C ALA A 231 -20.04 1.36 4.37
N GLU A 232 -19.40 2.09 3.45
CA GLU A 232 -19.64 1.98 2.00
C GLU A 232 -19.42 0.54 1.49
N LYS A 233 -18.34 -0.11 1.93
CA LYS A 233 -18.06 -1.51 1.58
C LYS A 233 -19.06 -2.52 2.17
N GLN A 234 -19.76 -2.15 3.24
CA GLN A 234 -20.80 -2.97 3.85
C GLN A 234 -22.15 -2.74 3.17
N SER A 235 -22.45 -1.51 2.73
CA SER A 235 -23.66 -1.21 1.95
C SER A 235 -23.62 -1.79 0.54
N ASP A 236 -22.42 -1.91 -0.07
CA ASP A 236 -22.23 -2.51 -1.39
C ASP A 236 -22.22 -4.06 -1.39
N LYS A 237 -22.35 -4.70 -0.22
CA LYS A 237 -22.67 -6.13 -0.15
C LYS A 237 -24.19 -6.27 -0.22
N PRO A 238 -24.78 -6.74 -1.34
CA PRO A 238 -26.21 -6.94 -1.41
C PRO A 238 -26.62 -7.97 -0.35
N ALA A 239 -27.73 -7.67 0.32
CA ALA A 239 -28.47 -8.55 1.20
C ALA A 239 -28.82 -9.87 0.47
N GLN A 240 -27.93 -10.86 0.56
CA GLN A 240 -28.30 -12.27 0.46
C GLN A 240 -28.13 -12.88 1.84
N LYS A 241 -29.18 -12.71 2.65
CA LYS A 241 -29.68 -13.67 3.64
C LYS A 241 -30.72 -12.96 4.49
N GLU A 242 -31.92 -12.84 3.95
CA GLU A 242 -33.14 -12.79 4.77
C GLU A 242 -34.35 -13.13 3.90
N LYS A 243 -34.51 -14.42 3.62
CA LYS A 243 -35.82 -15.06 3.49
C LYS A 243 -35.74 -16.46 4.09
N THR A 244 -36.37 -16.55 5.26
CA THR A 244 -37.20 -17.68 5.72
C THR A 244 -36.54 -19.04 5.91
N GLN A 245 -36.43 -19.48 7.17
CA GLN A 245 -37.11 -20.69 7.66
C GLN A 245 -36.89 -20.86 9.18
N THR A 246 -37.88 -20.41 9.93
CA THR A 246 -38.28 -20.97 11.23
C THR A 246 -39.20 -22.16 10.97
N VAL A 247 -38.70 -23.40 11.08
CA VAL A 247 -39.52 -24.60 11.39
C VAL A 247 -38.67 -25.61 12.18
N THR A 248 -38.99 -25.70 13.47
CA THR A 248 -38.93 -26.83 14.43
C THR A 248 -37.83 -27.89 14.36
N ALA A 249 -37.19 -28.07 15.52
CA ALA A 249 -36.51 -29.29 15.93
C ALA A 249 -37.51 -30.36 16.41
N GLU A 250 -37.34 -31.61 15.97
CA GLU A 250 -37.44 -32.79 16.86
C GLU A 250 -36.72 -34.02 16.27
N LYS A 251 -36.17 -34.82 17.19
CA LYS A 251 -35.28 -36.00 17.06
C LYS A 251 -35.93 -37.22 16.39
N VAL A 252 -35.13 -38.15 15.85
CA VAL A 252 -34.94 -39.55 16.34
C VAL A 252 -33.62 -40.15 15.77
N GLU A 253 -32.91 -40.90 16.63
CA GLU A 253 -31.68 -41.71 16.44
C GLU A 253 -31.87 -42.87 15.41
N VAL A 254 -30.86 -43.53 14.80
CA VAL A 254 -29.98 -44.57 15.38
C VAL A 254 -28.91 -45.03 14.36
N LYS A 255 -27.69 -45.21 14.88
CA LYS A 255 -26.53 -46.08 14.51
C LYS A 255 -26.52 -46.92 13.20
N ALA A 256 -25.40 -46.89 12.48
CA ALA A 256 -24.37 -47.98 12.40
C ALA A 256 -23.49 -47.86 11.12
N ALA A 257 -22.18 -48.02 11.27
CA ALA A 257 -21.19 -48.20 10.19
C ALA A 257 -20.97 -49.72 9.89
N PRO A 258 -20.13 -50.18 8.94
CA PRO A 258 -19.51 -49.58 7.73
C PRO A 258 -19.64 -50.47 6.45
N VAL A 259 -19.10 -50.03 5.29
CA VAL A 259 -18.30 -50.79 4.25
C VAL A 259 -18.55 -50.35 2.78
N LYS A 260 -17.46 -49.87 2.15
CA LYS A 260 -16.98 -49.88 0.73
C LYS A 260 -17.96 -50.16 -0.45
N LYS A 261 -17.99 -49.28 -1.47
CA LYS A 261 -17.26 -49.31 -2.79
C LYS A 261 -17.91 -48.38 -3.85
N GLU A 262 -17.04 -47.65 -4.54
CA GLU A 262 -17.04 -47.23 -5.98
C GLU A 262 -18.27 -46.69 -6.74
N LYS A 263 -17.95 -45.64 -7.52
CA LYS A 263 -18.54 -45.11 -8.78
C LYS A 263 -19.79 -44.22 -8.70
N ALA A 264 -19.59 -42.92 -8.96
CA ALA A 264 -19.81 -42.29 -10.27
C ALA A 264 -20.10 -40.78 -10.09
N ALA A 265 -19.11 -39.94 -10.37
CA ALA A 265 -19.29 -38.48 -10.41
C ALA A 265 -19.82 -38.05 -11.79
N PRO A 266 -20.88 -37.21 -11.87
CA PRO A 266 -21.43 -36.74 -13.13
C PRO A 266 -20.65 -35.54 -13.71
N LYS A 267 -20.68 -35.47 -15.04
CA LYS A 267 -20.02 -34.54 -15.99
C LYS A 267 -19.78 -33.10 -15.51
N LYS A 268 -18.54 -32.62 -15.71
CA LYS A 268 -18.04 -31.25 -15.49
C LYS A 268 -18.02 -30.48 -16.82
N ALA A 269 -18.67 -29.32 -16.88
CA ALA A 269 -18.50 -28.34 -17.94
C ALA A 269 -17.08 -27.75 -17.89
N ALA A 270 -16.46 -27.56 -19.05
CA ALA A 270 -15.07 -27.14 -19.20
C ALA A 270 -14.83 -25.73 -18.63
N ALA A 271 -13.79 -25.59 -17.79
CA ALA A 271 -13.28 -24.32 -17.33
C ALA A 271 -12.23 -23.81 -18.33
N ALA A 272 -12.25 -22.52 -18.67
CA ALA A 272 -11.24 -21.90 -19.52
C ALA A 272 -9.88 -21.82 -18.80
N ASP A 273 -8.80 -22.02 -19.55
CA ASP A 273 -7.42 -21.93 -19.04
C ASP A 273 -6.89 -20.49 -19.10
N ASP A 274 -5.92 -20.19 -18.24
CA ASP A 274 -5.23 -18.89 -18.25
C ASP A 274 -4.11 -18.87 -19.30
N LEU A 275 -4.46 -18.49 -20.53
CA LEU A 275 -3.53 -18.44 -21.67
C LEU A 275 -2.36 -17.45 -21.50
N THR A 276 -2.40 -16.55 -20.51
CA THR A 276 -1.29 -15.61 -20.24
C THR A 276 -0.04 -16.29 -19.68
N LYS A 277 -0.12 -17.59 -19.35
CA LYS A 277 1.03 -18.41 -18.95
C LYS A 277 1.95 -18.81 -20.11
N VAL A 278 1.51 -18.61 -21.35
CA VAL A 278 2.33 -18.77 -22.55
C VAL A 278 3.08 -17.47 -22.81
N GLU A 279 4.40 -17.54 -22.91
CA GLU A 279 5.25 -16.38 -23.13
C GLU A 279 4.98 -15.78 -24.53
N GLY A 280 4.75 -14.47 -24.57
CA GLY A 280 4.32 -13.74 -25.77
C GLY A 280 2.81 -13.45 -25.81
N ILE A 281 1.99 -14.15 -25.02
CA ILE A 281 0.55 -13.90 -24.92
C ILE A 281 0.25 -12.87 -23.82
N GLY A 282 0.06 -11.62 -24.23
CA GLY A 282 -0.45 -10.56 -23.33
C GLY A 282 -1.96 -10.67 -23.07
N PRO A 283 -2.51 -9.93 -22.10
CA PRO A 283 -3.93 -9.99 -21.72
C PRO A 283 -4.90 -9.78 -22.88
N LYS A 284 -4.58 -8.86 -23.81
CA LYS A 284 -5.42 -8.57 -24.99
C LYS A 284 -5.38 -9.67 -26.05
N ALA A 285 -4.24 -10.34 -26.19
CA ALA A 285 -4.12 -11.48 -27.09
C ALA A 285 -4.88 -12.70 -26.53
N ALA A 286 -4.78 -12.94 -25.20
CA ALA A 286 -5.57 -13.96 -24.53
C ALA A 286 -7.09 -13.73 -24.67
N GLU A 287 -7.55 -12.48 -24.50
CA GLU A 287 -8.96 -12.13 -24.68
C GLU A 287 -9.44 -12.36 -26.13
N ALA A 288 -8.63 -11.99 -27.13
CA ALA A 288 -8.93 -12.23 -28.54
C ALA A 288 -9.02 -13.72 -28.88
N LEU A 289 -8.12 -14.54 -28.33
CA LEU A 289 -8.11 -15.99 -28.52
C LEU A 289 -9.34 -16.66 -27.91
N VAL A 290 -9.70 -16.28 -26.67
CA VAL A 290 -10.90 -16.79 -26.00
C VAL A 290 -12.16 -16.40 -26.78
N ALA A 291 -12.24 -15.17 -27.29
CA ALA A 291 -13.35 -14.70 -28.12
C ALA A 291 -13.48 -15.48 -29.44
N ALA A 292 -12.36 -15.96 -30.00
CA ALA A 292 -12.31 -16.79 -31.20
C ALA A 292 -12.52 -18.29 -30.93
N GLY A 293 -12.83 -18.69 -29.68
CA GLY A 293 -13.10 -20.08 -29.31
C GLY A 293 -11.88 -20.89 -28.89
N VAL A 294 -10.70 -20.26 -28.78
CA VAL A 294 -9.48 -20.88 -28.24
C VAL A 294 -9.41 -20.56 -26.74
N ALA A 295 -10.06 -21.37 -25.92
CA ALA A 295 -10.24 -21.09 -24.49
C ALA A 295 -9.40 -21.99 -23.56
N THR A 296 -8.78 -23.04 -24.08
CA THR A 296 -7.93 -23.96 -23.29
C THR A 296 -6.52 -24.08 -23.87
N PHE A 297 -5.56 -24.54 -23.07
CA PHE A 297 -4.22 -24.87 -23.56
C PHE A 297 -4.26 -25.94 -24.65
N ALA A 298 -5.21 -26.88 -24.56
CA ALA A 298 -5.40 -27.93 -25.56
C ALA A 298 -5.94 -27.39 -26.89
N ASP A 299 -6.78 -26.36 -26.87
CA ASP A 299 -7.26 -25.70 -28.09
C ASP A 299 -6.14 -24.91 -28.75
N LEU A 300 -5.34 -24.19 -27.94
CA LEU A 300 -4.21 -23.40 -28.42
C LEU A 300 -3.09 -24.29 -28.98
N ALA A 301 -2.84 -25.46 -28.38
CA ALA A 301 -1.85 -26.42 -28.87
C ALA A 301 -2.21 -27.04 -30.24
N LYS A 302 -3.50 -27.10 -30.58
CA LYS A 302 -3.98 -27.61 -31.87
C LYS A 302 -4.11 -26.54 -32.95
N ALA A 303 -4.00 -25.26 -32.58
CA ALA A 303 -4.15 -24.16 -33.51
C ALA A 303 -2.83 -23.92 -34.26
N GLU A 304 -2.93 -23.86 -35.59
CA GLU A 304 -1.79 -23.50 -36.45
C GLU A 304 -1.37 -22.04 -36.21
N PRO A 305 -0.06 -21.71 -36.16
CA PRO A 305 0.42 -20.33 -35.96
C PRO A 305 -0.18 -19.32 -36.95
N ALA A 306 -0.42 -19.72 -38.19
CA ALA A 306 -1.06 -18.88 -39.20
C ALA A 306 -2.52 -18.53 -38.85
N ASN A 307 -3.26 -19.48 -38.29
CA ASN A 307 -4.64 -19.26 -37.83
C ASN A 307 -4.65 -18.37 -36.59
N ILE A 308 -3.68 -18.52 -35.69
CA ILE A 308 -3.53 -17.64 -34.53
C ILE A 308 -3.22 -16.20 -35.00
N LYS A 309 -2.33 -16.03 -35.98
CA LYS A 309 -1.94 -14.71 -36.49
C LYS A 309 -3.11 -13.98 -37.18
N THR A 310 -3.95 -14.70 -37.91
CA THR A 310 -5.16 -14.15 -38.52
C THR A 310 -6.17 -13.73 -37.46
N ILE A 311 -6.45 -14.57 -36.46
CA ILE A 311 -7.33 -14.23 -35.32
C ILE A 311 -6.88 -12.94 -34.61
N LEU A 312 -5.57 -12.80 -34.34
CA LEU A 312 -5.04 -11.62 -33.66
C LEU A 312 -5.16 -10.35 -34.51
N THR A 313 -4.87 -10.46 -35.81
CA THR A 313 -4.92 -9.33 -36.74
C THR A 313 -6.35 -8.86 -36.96
N ASP A 314 -7.31 -9.79 -37.09
CA ASP A 314 -8.74 -9.49 -37.21
C ASP A 314 -9.30 -8.88 -35.93
N ALA A 315 -8.82 -9.32 -34.76
CA ALA A 315 -9.23 -8.75 -33.48
C ALA A 315 -8.69 -7.31 -33.27
N SER A 316 -7.45 -7.03 -33.68
CA SER A 316 -6.91 -5.67 -33.65
C SER A 316 -5.66 -5.49 -34.52
N PRO A 317 -5.57 -4.41 -35.33
CA PRO A 317 -4.34 -4.07 -36.06
C PRO A 317 -3.11 -3.87 -35.16
N ARG A 318 -3.32 -3.56 -33.87
CA ARG A 318 -2.23 -3.41 -32.88
C ARG A 318 -1.59 -4.73 -32.48
N LEU A 319 -2.24 -5.88 -32.73
CA LEU A 319 -1.72 -7.21 -32.39
C LEU A 319 -0.99 -7.88 -33.57
N ALA A 320 -0.99 -7.26 -34.76
CA ALA A 320 -0.39 -7.82 -35.97
C ALA A 320 1.14 -8.04 -35.89
N HIS A 321 1.81 -7.37 -34.94
CA HIS A 321 3.26 -7.50 -34.71
C HIS A 321 3.64 -8.73 -33.85
N LEU A 322 2.66 -9.44 -33.28
CA LEU A 322 2.92 -10.62 -32.46
C LEU A 322 3.19 -11.83 -33.37
N GLU A 323 4.22 -12.60 -33.03
CA GLU A 323 4.59 -13.82 -33.75
C GLU A 323 4.21 -15.05 -32.92
N PRO A 324 3.13 -15.77 -33.28
CA PRO A 324 2.62 -16.88 -32.47
C PRO A 324 3.33 -18.22 -32.73
N ALA A 325 4.50 -18.22 -33.36
CA ALA A 325 5.20 -19.44 -33.81
C ALA A 325 5.44 -20.46 -32.70
N SER A 326 5.76 -20.00 -31.48
CA SER A 326 6.04 -20.88 -30.34
C SER A 326 4.83 -21.13 -29.42
N TRP A 327 3.71 -20.45 -29.64
CA TRP A 327 2.58 -20.53 -28.72
C TRP A 327 1.94 -21.93 -28.68
N PRO A 328 1.79 -22.67 -29.81
CA PRO A 328 1.26 -24.03 -29.76
C PRO A 328 2.17 -25.00 -28.98
N LYS A 329 3.50 -24.89 -29.13
CA LYS A 329 4.48 -25.74 -28.42
C LYS A 329 4.44 -25.50 -26.91
N GLN A 330 4.41 -24.23 -26.50
CA GLN A 330 4.26 -23.85 -25.09
C GLN A 330 2.90 -24.28 -24.52
N ALA A 331 1.83 -24.12 -25.28
CA ALA A 331 0.49 -24.54 -24.89
C ALA A 331 0.39 -26.07 -24.73
N GLN A 332 1.10 -26.84 -25.55
CA GLN A 332 1.18 -28.29 -25.42
C GLN A 332 1.85 -28.70 -24.09
N MET A 333 2.99 -28.08 -23.75
CA MET A 333 3.65 -28.33 -22.46
C MET A 333 2.76 -27.94 -21.26
N ALA A 334 2.00 -26.84 -21.38
CA ALA A 334 1.04 -26.42 -20.37
C ALA A 334 -0.16 -27.39 -20.26
N ALA A 335 -0.67 -27.91 -21.39
CA ALA A 335 -1.75 -28.89 -21.44
C ALA A 335 -1.33 -30.24 -20.84
N ASP A 336 -0.08 -30.64 -21.06
CA ASP A 336 0.52 -31.85 -20.49
C ASP A 336 0.89 -31.70 -19.00
N GLY A 337 0.72 -30.51 -18.42
CA GLY A 337 1.02 -30.21 -17.02
C GLY A 337 2.52 -30.14 -16.70
N LYS A 338 3.37 -30.02 -17.72
CA LYS A 338 4.84 -29.98 -17.61
C LYS A 338 5.34 -28.57 -17.30
N TRP A 339 4.90 -28.02 -16.18
CA TRP A 339 5.16 -26.62 -15.81
C TRP A 339 6.65 -26.31 -15.55
N ASP A 340 7.41 -27.29 -15.05
CA ASP A 340 8.85 -27.11 -14.80
C ASP A 340 9.65 -27.09 -16.11
N GLU A 341 9.36 -27.99 -17.05
CA GLU A 341 9.97 -28.01 -18.41
C GLU A 341 9.62 -26.75 -19.20
N LEU A 342 8.35 -26.29 -19.13
CA LEU A 342 7.90 -25.06 -19.78
C LEU A 342 8.68 -23.85 -19.26
N LYS A 343 8.88 -23.76 -17.95
CA LYS A 343 9.58 -22.65 -17.33
C LYS A 343 11.07 -22.63 -17.70
N GLU A 344 11.72 -23.79 -17.72
CA GLU A 344 13.11 -23.91 -18.17
C GLU A 344 13.25 -23.53 -19.66
N TRP A 345 12.28 -23.89 -20.48
CA TRP A 345 12.25 -23.49 -21.90
C TRP A 345 12.07 -21.98 -22.07
N GLN A 346 11.15 -21.36 -21.31
CA GLN A 346 10.92 -19.89 -21.29
C GLN A 346 12.14 -19.12 -20.78
N ASP A 347 12.82 -19.62 -19.75
CA ASP A 347 14.03 -18.98 -19.20
C ASP A 347 15.22 -19.02 -20.20
N ASN A 348 15.23 -19.99 -21.12
CA ASN A 348 16.29 -20.16 -22.13
C ASN A 348 15.98 -19.55 -23.50
N THR A 349 14.72 -19.18 -23.79
CA THR A 349 14.33 -18.56 -25.08
C THR A 349 13.96 -17.10 -24.90
N LYS A 350 14.58 -16.20 -25.66
CA LYS A 350 14.32 -14.76 -25.52
C LYS A 350 13.08 -14.36 -26.32
N GLY A 351 11.93 -14.24 -25.65
CA GLY A 351 10.67 -13.88 -26.29
C GLY A 351 10.02 -15.03 -27.05
N GLY A 352 10.29 -16.28 -26.64
CA GLY A 352 9.68 -17.47 -27.22
C GLY A 352 10.13 -17.78 -28.65
N ILE A 353 11.30 -17.32 -29.09
CA ILE A 353 11.91 -17.73 -30.35
C ILE A 353 13.13 -18.59 -29.99
N GLU A 354 13.16 -19.84 -30.47
CA GLU A 354 14.40 -20.64 -30.48
C GLU A 354 15.33 -19.99 -31.50
N ASP A 355 16.55 -19.61 -31.09
CA ASP A 355 17.56 -19.12 -32.03
C ASP A 355 17.70 -20.19 -33.14
N SER A 356 17.19 -19.87 -34.33
CA SER A 356 17.41 -20.71 -35.49
C SER A 356 18.89 -20.61 -35.82
N GLU A 357 19.64 -21.68 -35.61
CA GLU A 357 20.96 -21.85 -36.17
C GLU A 357 20.89 -21.67 -37.70
N GLU A 358 21.36 -20.51 -38.17
CA GLU A 358 21.94 -20.32 -39.50
C GLU A 358 23.30 -19.63 -39.36
#